data_AF-A0A925V5H1-F1
#
_entry.id   AF-A0A925V5H1-F1
#
_cell.length_a   1.000
_cell.length_b   1.000
_cell.length_c   1.000
_cell.angle_alpha   90.00
_cell.angle_beta   90.00
_cell.angle_gamma   90.00
#
_symmetry.space_group_name_H-M   'P 1'
#
loop_
_entity.id
_entity.type
_entity.pdbx_description
1 polymer ?
#
loop_
_entity_poly.entity_id
_entity_poly.type
_entity_poly.pdbx_seq_one_letter_code
_entity_poly.pdbx_strand_id
1 'polypeptide(L)'
;MLRGLVFTPFALALGLLLSLDDARASAGRDEACPAQCDACDEGTCRIECGPGSPCAQETVMCPSGMDCEVSCNGDAACRSATIVGPIGHELAVECNGADSCDAAVLDPGRDLELSCSGDDACSNATLHCGSGSCDWACVTTGSCHDIAVE
;
A
#
# COMPACT_ATOMS: atom_id res chain seq x y z
N MET A 1 3.69 60.05 -46.07
CA MET A 1 2.28 60.43 -45.84
C MET A 1 1.43 59.18 -45.94
N LEU A 2 0.63 58.90 -44.91
CA LEU A 2 -0.59 58.05 -44.79
C LEU A 2 -0.64 56.65 -45.46
N ARG A 3 -0.79 55.57 -44.67
CA ARG A 3 -2.05 54.83 -44.34
C ARG A 3 -2.68 54.15 -45.58
N GLY A 4 -2.99 52.86 -45.60
CA GLY A 4 -3.02 51.89 -44.52
C GLY A 4 -3.68 50.57 -44.91
N LEU A 5 -3.80 49.73 -43.89
CA LEU A 5 -4.84 48.73 -43.61
C LEU A 5 -5.05 47.62 -44.66
N VAL A 6 -4.25 46.56 -44.52
CA VAL A 6 -4.63 45.21 -44.98
C VAL A 6 -5.72 44.69 -44.05
N PHE A 7 -6.93 44.55 -44.58
CA PHE A 7 -8.07 43.91 -43.94
C PHE A 7 -7.97 42.40 -44.16
N THR A 8 -7.84 41.64 -43.08
CA THR A 8 -8.18 40.22 -42.96
C THR A 8 -9.70 40.04 -43.09
N PRO A 9 -10.20 38.91 -43.60
CA PRO A 9 -10.64 37.84 -42.69
C PRO A 9 -10.53 36.42 -43.29
N PHE A 10 -10.96 35.41 -42.53
CA PHE A 10 -10.92 33.95 -42.76
C PHE A 10 -9.74 33.24 -42.09
N ALA A 11 -9.86 32.92 -40.81
CA ALA A 11 -10.53 31.71 -40.31
C ALA A 11 -9.73 30.44 -40.61
N LEU A 12 -8.81 30.12 -39.71
CA LEU A 12 -8.37 28.75 -39.42
C LEU A 12 -8.06 28.69 -37.92
N ALA A 13 -9.14 28.69 -37.14
CA ALA A 13 -9.13 28.16 -35.79
C ALA A 13 -9.43 26.67 -35.90
N LEU A 14 -8.41 25.82 -35.85
CA LEU A 14 -8.52 24.40 -35.50
C LEU A 14 -7.10 23.82 -35.43
N GLY A 15 -6.65 23.42 -34.24
CA GLY A 15 -5.34 22.79 -34.10
C GLY A 15 -4.86 22.62 -32.67
N LEU A 16 -5.73 22.05 -31.83
CA LEU A 16 -5.47 21.36 -30.57
C LEU A 16 -4.23 21.75 -29.74
N LEU A 17 -4.53 22.52 -28.70
CA LEU A 17 -3.88 22.56 -27.40
C LEU A 17 -4.10 21.25 -26.60
N LEU A 18 -3.44 20.14 -26.92
CA LEU A 18 -3.39 18.98 -26.01
C LEU A 18 -2.07 18.20 -26.14
N SER A 19 -1.08 18.60 -25.34
CA SER A 19 -0.02 17.70 -24.86
C SER A 19 0.36 18.17 -23.45
N LEU A 20 -0.59 18.07 -22.53
CA LEU A 20 -0.45 18.45 -21.12
C LEU A 20 -0.79 17.31 -20.14
N ASP A 21 -0.78 16.06 -20.61
CA ASP A 21 -1.06 14.90 -19.78
C ASP A 21 -0.07 13.78 -20.08
N ASP A 22 1.19 13.96 -19.69
CA ASP A 22 2.04 12.84 -19.33
C ASP A 22 3.08 13.28 -18.29
N ALA A 23 3.20 12.48 -17.23
CA ALA A 23 4.02 12.69 -16.03
C ALA A 23 3.53 13.70 -14.97
N ARG A 24 2.28 13.54 -14.50
CA ARG A 24 2.03 13.65 -13.04
C ARG A 24 2.21 12.27 -12.41
N ALA A 25 3.43 11.75 -12.45
CA ALA A 25 3.85 10.64 -11.62
C ALA A 25 5.16 11.06 -10.96
N SER A 26 5.17 11.09 -9.63
CA SER A 26 6.30 11.46 -8.78
C SER A 26 6.56 12.97 -8.56
N ALA A 27 5.56 13.72 -8.06
CA ALA A 27 5.83 14.93 -7.28
C ALA A 27 5.69 14.60 -5.78
N GLY A 28 6.62 13.79 -5.28
CA GLY A 28 6.71 13.35 -3.88
C GLY A 28 8.09 12.79 -3.54
N ARG A 29 9.13 13.20 -4.27
CA ARG A 29 10.52 12.96 -3.87
C ARG A 29 10.98 14.24 -3.21
N ASP A 30 11.09 14.23 -1.89
CA ASP A 30 12.11 14.97 -1.13
C ASP A 30 11.89 14.87 0.41
N GLU A 31 11.22 13.82 0.89
CA GLU A 31 11.58 13.17 2.17
C GLU A 31 11.81 11.70 1.81
N ALA A 32 13.06 11.23 1.87
CA ALA A 32 13.52 10.04 1.16
C ALA A 32 12.74 8.78 1.58
N CYS A 33 11.83 8.33 0.71
CA CYS A 33 11.11 7.08 0.90
C CYS A 33 12.12 5.93 1.11
N PRO A 34 12.05 5.20 2.24
CA PRO A 34 12.99 4.13 2.53
C PRO A 34 12.98 3.06 1.44
N ALA A 35 14.12 2.40 1.21
CA ALA A 35 14.26 1.39 0.16
C ALA A 35 13.38 0.14 0.37
N GLN A 36 12.83 -0.02 1.57
CA GLN A 36 11.90 -1.09 1.95
C GLN A 36 10.47 -0.83 1.44
N CYS A 37 10.15 0.41 1.10
CA CYS A 37 8.82 0.81 0.66
C CYS A 37 8.75 0.84 -0.87
N ASP A 38 7.64 0.36 -1.43
CA ASP A 38 7.34 0.53 -2.84
C ASP A 38 6.89 1.97 -3.14
N ALA A 39 6.18 2.57 -2.18
CA ALA A 39 5.76 3.96 -2.20
C ALA A 39 5.72 4.55 -0.79
N CYS A 40 5.82 5.88 -0.70
CA CYS A 40 5.58 6.60 0.53
C CYS A 40 4.61 7.74 0.27
N ASP A 41 3.67 7.94 1.19
CA ASP A 41 2.64 8.95 1.09
C ASP A 41 2.31 9.47 2.49
N GLU A 42 2.34 10.79 2.68
CA GLU A 42 2.02 11.49 3.94
C GLU A 42 2.66 10.95 5.23
N GLY A 43 3.82 10.28 5.14
CA GLY A 43 4.48 9.66 6.31
C GLY A 43 4.09 8.21 6.57
N THR A 44 3.53 7.53 5.57
CA THR A 44 3.23 6.10 5.59
C THR A 44 4.05 5.40 4.50
N CYS A 45 4.72 4.31 4.88
CA CYS A 45 5.41 3.39 3.99
C CYS A 45 4.40 2.38 3.46
N ARG A 46 4.28 2.22 2.13
CA ARG A 46 3.43 1.20 1.52
C ARG A 46 4.30 0.10 0.90
N ILE A 47 3.99 -1.15 1.24
CA ILE A 47 4.66 -2.35 0.73
C ILE A 47 3.61 -3.23 0.04
N GLU A 48 3.83 -3.52 -1.24
CA GLU A 48 2.91 -4.28 -2.09
C GLU A 48 3.41 -5.71 -2.29
N CYS A 49 2.79 -6.64 -1.55
CA CYS A 49 3.03 -8.07 -1.66
C CYS A 49 2.03 -8.67 -2.66
N GLY A 50 2.45 -8.76 -3.93
CA GLY A 50 1.61 -9.23 -5.04
C GLY A 50 2.25 -10.39 -5.83
N PRO A 51 1.62 -10.82 -6.95
CA PRO A 51 2.13 -11.92 -7.78
C PRO A 51 3.51 -11.66 -8.41
N GLY A 52 3.99 -10.40 -8.42
CA GLY A 52 5.33 -10.01 -8.87
C GLY A 52 6.34 -9.72 -7.75
N SER A 53 5.89 -9.73 -6.49
CA SER A 53 6.71 -9.49 -5.30
C SER A 53 6.14 -10.31 -4.13
N PRO A 54 6.34 -11.64 -4.10
CA PRO A 54 5.81 -12.47 -3.04
C PRO A 54 6.65 -12.28 -1.76
N CYS A 55 6.00 -11.79 -0.71
CA CYS A 55 6.56 -11.69 0.63
C CYS A 55 6.44 -13.01 1.42
N ALA A 56 5.90 -14.05 0.81
CA ALA A 56 5.63 -15.34 1.43
C ALA A 56 6.90 -15.96 2.02
N GLN A 57 6.82 -16.40 3.27
CA GLN A 57 7.93 -16.99 4.05
C GLN A 57 9.12 -16.05 4.30
N GLU A 58 8.99 -14.76 3.99
CA GLU A 58 10.03 -13.76 4.22
C GLU A 58 9.75 -12.97 5.51
N THR A 59 10.76 -12.25 5.98
CA THR A 59 10.59 -11.22 7.01
C THR A 59 10.43 -9.86 6.35
N VAL A 60 9.24 -9.28 6.41
CA VAL A 60 8.94 -7.92 5.95
C VAL A 60 9.22 -6.95 7.09
N MET A 61 10.22 -6.09 6.93
CA MET A 61 10.61 -5.12 7.95
C MET A 61 10.19 -3.71 7.54
N CYS A 62 9.20 -3.16 8.24
CA CYS A 62 8.81 -1.77 8.06
C CYS A 62 9.89 -0.81 8.57
N PRO A 63 10.15 0.31 7.86
CA PRO A 63 11.15 1.29 8.28
C PRO A 63 10.71 2.03 9.54
N SER A 64 11.67 2.38 10.39
CA SER A 64 11.41 3.11 11.63
C SER A 64 11.04 4.57 11.37
N GLY A 65 10.21 5.15 12.25
CA GLY A 65 9.92 6.59 12.28
C GLY A 65 8.71 7.00 11.45
N MET A 66 7.97 6.05 10.91
CA MET A 66 6.80 6.27 10.07
C MET A 66 5.83 5.10 10.17
N ASP A 67 4.56 5.31 9.83
CA ASP A 67 3.56 4.23 9.81
C ASP A 67 3.79 3.32 8.59
N CYS A 68 3.29 2.09 8.65
CA CYS A 68 3.52 1.09 7.61
C CYS A 68 2.23 0.38 7.21
N GLU A 69 2.01 0.28 5.90
CA GLU A 69 0.90 -0.44 5.29
C GLU A 69 1.46 -1.54 4.40
N VAL A 70 1.04 -2.78 4.64
CA VAL A 70 1.44 -3.96 3.86
C VAL A 70 0.21 -4.56 3.19
N SER A 71 0.18 -4.50 1.86
CA SER A 71 -0.94 -5.00 1.07
C SER A 71 -0.60 -6.34 0.43
N CYS A 72 -1.17 -7.41 0.97
CA CYS A 72 -1.05 -8.79 0.52
C CYS A 72 -2.16 -9.10 -0.50
N ASN A 73 -1.98 -8.55 -1.71
CA ASN A 73 -2.98 -8.54 -2.78
C ASN A 73 -2.97 -9.81 -3.65
N GLY A 74 -1.87 -10.58 -3.63
CA GLY A 74 -1.79 -11.87 -4.33
C GLY A 74 -2.24 -13.05 -3.47
N ASP A 75 -2.68 -14.13 -4.12
CA ASP A 75 -2.94 -15.39 -3.43
C ASP A 75 -1.66 -15.88 -2.73
N ALA A 76 -1.79 -16.24 -1.45
CA ALA A 76 -0.67 -16.62 -0.58
C ALA A 76 0.50 -15.62 -0.55
N ALA A 77 0.29 -14.33 -0.88
CA ALA A 77 1.37 -13.37 -1.09
C ALA A 77 2.25 -13.11 0.13
N CYS A 78 1.68 -13.21 1.33
CA CYS A 78 2.34 -13.07 2.63
C CYS A 78 2.19 -14.35 3.48
N ARG A 79 1.90 -15.50 2.85
CA ARG A 79 1.74 -16.77 3.56
C ARG A 79 3.02 -17.07 4.35
N SER A 80 2.85 -17.35 5.64
CA SER A 80 3.94 -17.63 6.59
C SER A 80 5.01 -16.53 6.67
N ALA A 81 4.68 -15.31 6.24
CA ALA A 81 5.58 -14.17 6.39
C ALA A 81 5.63 -13.72 7.86
N THR A 82 6.74 -13.11 8.26
CA THR A 82 6.82 -12.35 9.51
C THR A 82 6.84 -10.87 9.17
N ILE A 83 5.79 -10.13 9.53
CA ILE A 83 5.67 -8.71 9.24
C ILE A 83 5.94 -7.94 10.52
N VAL A 84 7.06 -7.22 10.55
CA VAL A 84 7.54 -6.48 11.72
C VAL A 84 7.29 -5.00 11.50
N GLY A 85 6.42 -4.44 12.34
CA GLY A 85 6.05 -3.04 12.34
C GLY A 85 7.11 -2.15 13.01
N PRO A 86 7.07 -0.84 12.75
CA PRO A 86 7.99 0.11 13.35
C PRO A 86 7.64 0.44 14.80
N ILE A 87 8.65 0.54 15.67
CA ILE A 87 8.47 0.87 17.10
C ILE A 87 7.76 2.22 17.25
N GLY A 88 6.66 2.24 18.01
CA GLY A 88 5.90 3.45 18.31
C GLY A 88 4.97 3.93 17.19
N HIS A 89 4.88 3.18 16.08
CA HIS A 89 4.11 3.50 14.89
C HIS A 89 3.11 2.40 14.55
N GLU A 90 2.12 2.75 13.74
CA GLU A 90 1.06 1.82 13.33
C GLU A 90 1.54 0.86 12.23
N LEU A 91 1.04 -0.37 12.30
CA LEU A 91 1.15 -1.36 11.23
C LEU A 91 -0.26 -1.70 10.73
N ALA A 92 -0.54 -1.39 9.47
CA ALA A 92 -1.73 -1.84 8.77
C ALA A 92 -1.38 -2.99 7.82
N VAL A 93 -2.16 -4.07 7.83
CA VAL A 93 -1.97 -5.22 6.94
C VAL A 93 -3.29 -5.58 6.26
N GLU A 94 -3.28 -5.60 4.93
CA GLU A 94 -4.44 -5.94 4.12
C GLU A 94 -4.24 -7.29 3.43
N CYS A 95 -5.09 -8.25 3.75
CA CYS A 95 -5.04 -9.61 3.27
C CYS A 95 -6.20 -9.83 2.28
N ASN A 96 -5.96 -9.46 1.01
CA ASN A 96 -6.98 -9.42 -0.04
C ASN A 96 -6.99 -10.66 -0.95
N GLY A 97 -5.86 -11.35 -1.08
CA GLY A 97 -5.76 -12.61 -1.83
C GLY A 97 -6.27 -13.82 -1.04
N ALA A 98 -6.55 -14.93 -1.73
CA ALA A 98 -6.86 -16.18 -1.03
C ALA A 98 -5.64 -16.67 -0.26
N ASP A 99 -5.82 -17.12 0.99
CA ASP A 99 -4.73 -17.50 1.91
C ASP A 99 -3.62 -16.44 2.04
N SER A 100 -3.88 -15.17 1.72
CA SER A 100 -2.80 -14.19 1.49
C SER A 100 -1.89 -13.98 2.69
N CYS A 101 -2.41 -14.13 3.91
CA CYS A 101 -1.71 -14.00 5.17
C CYS A 101 -1.83 -15.29 6.02
N ASP A 102 -2.08 -16.43 5.38
CA ASP A 102 -2.19 -17.72 6.06
C ASP A 102 -0.89 -18.02 6.83
N ALA A 103 -1.02 -18.36 8.12
CA ALA A 103 0.07 -18.58 9.06
C ALA A 103 1.07 -17.41 9.18
N ALA A 104 0.70 -16.19 8.80
CA ALA A 104 1.55 -15.02 8.97
C ALA A 104 1.69 -14.63 10.44
N VAL A 105 2.87 -14.12 10.81
CA VAL A 105 3.14 -13.56 12.13
C VAL A 105 3.22 -12.05 12.00
N LEU A 106 2.33 -11.32 12.69
CA LEU A 106 2.27 -9.87 12.67
C LEU A 106 2.79 -9.32 14.00
N ASP A 107 3.88 -8.57 13.95
CA ASP A 107 4.57 -7.98 15.11
C ASP A 107 4.59 -6.44 15.01
N PRO A 108 3.46 -5.75 15.24
CA PRO A 108 3.39 -4.29 15.30
C PRO A 108 4.27 -3.70 16.40
N GLY A 109 4.88 -2.54 16.13
CA GLY A 109 5.59 -1.80 17.17
C GLY A 109 4.69 -0.97 18.09
N ARG A 110 3.45 -0.67 17.68
CA ARG A 110 2.41 -0.03 18.49
C ARG A 110 1.05 -0.67 18.22
N ASP A 111 0.26 -0.09 17.32
CA ASP A 111 -1.08 -0.58 16.96
C ASP A 111 -1.00 -1.48 15.72
N LEU A 112 -1.90 -2.44 15.64
CA LEU A 112 -2.12 -3.28 14.46
C LEU A 112 -3.54 -3.09 13.95
N GLU A 113 -3.67 -2.79 12.66
CA GLU A 113 -4.92 -2.91 11.92
C GLU A 113 -4.78 -4.04 10.89
N LEU A 114 -5.58 -5.10 11.02
CA LEU A 114 -5.57 -6.23 10.09
C LEU A 114 -6.92 -6.34 9.37
N SER A 115 -6.90 -6.30 8.04
CA SER A 115 -8.10 -6.47 7.20
C SER A 115 -8.01 -7.77 6.41
N CYS A 116 -8.97 -8.67 6.60
CA CYS A 116 -9.01 -9.98 5.95
C CYS A 116 -10.20 -10.05 5.01
N SER A 117 -9.97 -9.96 3.71
CA SER A 117 -11.03 -9.94 2.70
C SER A 117 -10.99 -11.10 1.70
N GLY A 118 -9.83 -11.72 1.50
CA GLY A 118 -9.71 -12.95 0.71
C GLY A 118 -10.28 -14.19 1.43
N ASP A 119 -10.51 -15.26 0.67
CA ASP A 119 -10.94 -16.56 1.19
C ASP A 119 -9.81 -17.16 2.05
N ASP A 120 -10.11 -17.57 3.30
CA ASP A 120 -9.14 -18.06 4.27
C ASP A 120 -7.91 -17.13 4.44
N ALA A 121 -8.06 -15.84 4.13
CA ALA A 121 -6.94 -14.91 3.96
C ALA A 121 -6.05 -14.78 5.20
N CYS A 122 -6.63 -14.84 6.40
CA CYS A 122 -5.91 -14.71 7.67
C CYS A 122 -5.96 -15.99 8.50
N SER A 123 -6.11 -17.14 7.84
CA SER A 123 -6.11 -18.44 8.52
C SER A 123 -4.82 -18.65 9.31
N ASN A 124 -4.93 -19.11 10.55
CA ASN A 124 -3.77 -19.42 11.41
C ASN A 124 -2.82 -18.23 11.67
N ALA A 125 -3.24 -16.99 11.43
CA ALA A 125 -2.38 -15.84 11.66
C ALA A 125 -2.11 -15.65 13.16
N THR A 126 -0.88 -15.27 13.51
CA THR A 126 -0.47 -14.94 14.88
C THR A 126 -0.24 -13.43 14.99
N LEU A 127 -0.91 -12.79 15.94
CA LEU A 127 -0.82 -11.36 16.18
C LEU A 127 -0.12 -11.09 17.52
N HIS A 128 1.00 -10.38 17.49
CA HIS A 128 1.67 -9.86 18.69
C HIS A 128 1.23 -8.43 18.91
N CYS A 129 0.29 -8.18 19.81
CA CYS A 129 -0.13 -6.80 20.07
C CYS A 129 0.99 -6.09 20.83
N GLY A 130 1.69 -5.17 20.16
CA GLY A 130 2.85 -4.45 20.69
C GLY A 130 2.50 -3.57 21.90
N SER A 131 2.92 -2.31 21.91
CA SER A 131 2.53 -1.40 23.02
C SER A 131 1.10 -0.86 22.90
N GLY A 132 0.40 -1.20 21.82
CA GLY A 132 -0.89 -0.64 21.43
C GLY A 132 -2.04 -1.64 21.41
N SER A 133 -3.04 -1.39 20.56
CA SER A 133 -4.19 -2.29 20.35
C SER A 133 -4.02 -3.10 19.06
N CYS A 134 -4.57 -4.30 19.03
CA CYS A 134 -4.80 -5.03 17.79
C CYS A 134 -6.28 -4.97 17.45
N ASP A 135 -6.57 -4.49 16.25
CA ASP A 135 -7.89 -4.51 15.64
C ASP A 135 -7.81 -5.36 14.38
N TRP A 136 -8.79 -6.23 14.18
CA TRP A 136 -8.90 -7.03 12.96
C TRP A 136 -10.33 -7.14 12.47
N ALA A 137 -10.48 -7.13 11.15
CA ALA A 137 -11.77 -7.19 10.48
C ALA A 137 -11.83 -8.37 9.49
N CYS A 138 -12.86 -9.18 9.62
CA CYS A 138 -13.17 -10.27 8.71
C CYS A 138 -14.24 -9.80 7.73
N VAL A 139 -13.80 -9.35 6.55
CA VAL A 139 -14.68 -8.70 5.56
C VAL A 139 -15.58 -9.71 4.84
N THR A 140 -15.08 -10.92 4.57
CA THR A 140 -15.84 -11.99 3.93
C THR A 140 -16.04 -13.18 4.88
N THR A 141 -17.09 -13.97 4.63
CA THR A 141 -17.38 -15.15 5.46
C THR A 141 -16.28 -16.19 5.27
N GLY A 142 -15.51 -16.46 6.32
CA GLY A 142 -14.40 -17.41 6.26
C GLY A 142 -13.03 -16.77 6.03
N SER A 143 -12.91 -15.44 5.88
CA SER A 143 -11.59 -14.80 5.73
C SER A 143 -10.71 -14.90 6.98
N CYS A 144 -11.30 -15.20 8.13
CA CYS A 144 -10.62 -15.39 9.40
C CYS A 144 -10.92 -16.78 9.95
N HIS A 145 -9.87 -17.55 10.17
CA HIS A 145 -9.93 -18.85 10.83
C HIS A 145 -8.74 -18.99 11.78
N ASP A 146 -8.97 -19.43 13.01
CA ASP A 146 -7.89 -19.73 13.97
C ASP A 146 -6.81 -18.63 14.14
N ILE A 147 -7.23 -17.36 14.19
CA ILE A 147 -6.33 -16.25 14.53
C ILE A 147 -5.93 -16.36 16.01
N ALA A 148 -4.62 -16.41 16.26
CA ALA A 148 -4.03 -16.39 17.59
C ALA A 148 -3.57 -14.97 17.93
N VAL A 149 -3.80 -14.55 19.17
CA VAL A 149 -3.29 -13.29 19.71
C VAL A 149 -2.42 -13.63 20.92
N GLU A 150 -1.15 -13.20 20.89
CA GLU A 150 -0.12 -13.54 21.88
C GLU A 150 0.50 -12.30 22.55
#